data_AF-A0A4D4JXV8-F1
#
_entry.id   AF-A0A4D4JXV8-F1
#
_cell.length_a   1.000
_cell.length_b   1.000
_cell.length_c   1.000
_cell.angle_alpha   90.00
_cell.angle_beta   90.00
_cell.angle_gamma   90.00
#
_symmetry.space_group_name_H-M   'P 1'
#
loop_
_entity.id
_entity.type
_entity.pdbx_description
1 polymer ?
#
loop_
_entity_poly.entity_id
_entity_poly.type
_entity_poly.pdbx_seq_one_letter_code
_entity_poly.pdbx_strand_id
1 'polypeptide(L)'
;MAVWVGFLAEPYWSGHWDELFGGVGGVGGVGGVGGNVSSSVSGRIEGGSSVHRLVLYVRVTLAGGVLALACWGVLRRRAAGFTERSLLVLTFVPFLGFGMQSYGGEMALRVFMFALPGACVLGALAVFPRVGADRARLGPVAALLAGLALMSGFLVARWGNETFERVRPGEVAAMEYVYAHDQPTVRVLWMSNDPIDNVTPAMPWGARDMERVRYEPTLAPRDPVLVGSLVTALRQAGPHSCLMVGRGQSVYLTLDSGYDEHWQERLRRSLDQRAELRRVFGNDDAALYELMRQPSGPVAEPAPGPAGPLVTWTPWSVVGAVALMLLLAVGVLLLQLPVDQVVEPGCSPRSSSASCRRRRSP
;
A
#
# COMPACT_ATOMS: atom_id res chain seq x y z
N MET A 1 -8.01 -17.65 10.96
CA MET A 1 -6.63 -17.42 10.47
C MET A 1 -6.00 -18.70 9.93
N ALA A 2 -5.97 -19.81 10.68
CA ALA A 2 -5.39 -21.09 10.22
C ALA A 2 -5.96 -21.60 8.89
N VAL A 3 -7.29 -21.53 8.69
CA VAL A 3 -7.94 -21.89 7.41
C VAL A 3 -7.47 -21.02 6.27
N TRP A 4 -7.36 -19.70 6.49
CA TRP A 4 -6.93 -18.78 5.45
C TRP A 4 -5.47 -19.03 5.05
N VAL A 5 -4.59 -19.23 6.04
CA VAL A 5 -3.17 -19.52 5.79
C VAL A 5 -2.98 -20.87 5.12
N GLY A 6 -3.65 -21.92 5.59
CA GLY A 6 -3.47 -23.28 5.06
C GLY A 6 -4.19 -23.58 3.75
N PHE A 7 -5.20 -22.78 3.37
CA PHE A 7 -6.06 -23.06 2.21
C PHE A 7 -6.02 -21.97 1.15
N LEU A 8 -6.20 -20.70 1.54
CA LEU A 8 -6.30 -19.58 0.58
C LEU A 8 -4.94 -18.99 0.22
N ALA A 9 -4.04 -18.88 1.21
CA ALA A 9 -2.73 -18.30 1.01
C ALA A 9 -1.68 -19.30 0.51
N GLU A 10 -1.98 -20.60 0.58
CA GLU A 10 -1.03 -21.68 0.29
C GLU A 10 -0.44 -21.65 -1.12
N PRO A 11 -1.24 -21.48 -2.20
CA PRO A 11 -0.68 -21.43 -3.56
C PRO A 11 0.37 -20.34 -3.73
N TYR A 12 0.28 -19.28 -2.94
CA TYR A 12 1.26 -18.21 -2.91
C TYR A 12 2.45 -18.55 -2.01
N TRP A 13 2.24 -18.86 -0.73
CA TRP A 13 3.38 -19.00 0.19
C TRP A 13 4.22 -20.25 -0.04
N SER A 14 3.62 -21.36 -0.50
CA SER A 14 4.37 -22.60 -0.72
C SER A 14 5.39 -22.48 -1.85
N GLY A 15 5.12 -21.63 -2.84
CA GLY A 15 6.04 -21.29 -3.94
C GLY A 15 7.02 -20.16 -3.63
N HIS A 16 6.75 -19.34 -2.63
CA HIS A 16 7.55 -18.15 -2.28
C HIS A 16 8.26 -18.29 -0.91
N TRP A 17 8.58 -19.52 -0.50
CA TRP A 17 9.07 -19.79 0.86
C TRP A 17 10.36 -19.04 1.21
N ASP A 18 11.32 -19.00 0.30
CA ASP A 18 12.58 -18.29 0.47
C ASP A 18 12.39 -16.75 0.51
N GLU A 19 11.40 -16.23 -0.21
CA GLU A 19 11.06 -14.80 -0.22
C GLU A 19 10.35 -14.39 1.08
N LEU A 20 9.51 -15.27 1.64
CA LEU A 20 8.70 -14.98 2.83
C LEU A 20 9.42 -15.26 4.16
N PHE A 21 10.41 -16.16 4.16
CA PHE A 21 11.10 -16.60 5.39
C PHE A 21 12.62 -16.53 5.32
N GLY A 22 13.23 -16.23 4.16
CA GLY A 22 14.68 -16.10 4.03
C GLY A 22 15.29 -15.00 4.91
N GLY A 23 14.51 -13.96 5.27
CA GLY A 23 14.94 -12.91 6.20
C GLY A 23 15.03 -13.32 7.67
N VAL A 24 14.35 -14.41 8.07
CA VAL A 24 14.25 -14.85 9.46
C VAL A 24 15.45 -15.74 9.87
N GLY A 25 16.19 -16.31 8.90
CA GLY A 25 17.30 -17.24 9.14
C GLY A 25 18.70 -16.63 9.24
N GLY A 26 18.89 -15.36 8.86
CA GLY A 26 20.20 -14.69 8.90
C GLY A 26 20.40 -13.86 10.15
N VAL A 27 21.58 -13.94 10.77
CA VAL A 27 22.09 -13.02 11.83
C VAL A 27 22.36 -11.62 11.24
N GLY A 28 21.33 -11.04 10.60
CA GLY A 28 21.35 -9.80 9.83
C GLY A 28 20.00 -9.09 9.84
N GLY A 29 19.09 -9.44 10.77
CA GLY A 29 17.74 -8.88 10.88
C GLY A 29 17.66 -7.36 11.12
N VAL A 30 18.79 -6.67 11.31
CA VAL A 30 18.89 -5.20 11.35
C VAL A 30 19.27 -4.60 9.99
N GLY A 31 19.95 -5.36 9.12
CA GLY A 31 20.37 -4.93 7.77
C GLY A 31 19.21 -4.88 6.77
N GLY A 32 18.29 -5.85 6.82
CA GLY A 32 17.08 -5.86 5.99
C GLY A 32 16.11 -4.72 6.35
N VAL A 33 16.05 -4.32 7.62
CA VAL A 33 15.25 -3.16 8.06
C VAL A 33 15.80 -1.86 7.49
N GLY A 34 17.14 -1.69 7.45
CA GLY A 34 17.78 -0.53 6.81
C GLY A 34 17.56 -0.48 5.30
N GLY A 35 17.66 -1.61 4.61
CA GLY A 35 17.38 -1.73 3.17
C GLY A 35 15.90 -1.46 2.84
N ASN A 36 14.98 -1.97 3.64
CA ASN A 36 13.54 -1.74 3.46
C ASN A 36 13.12 -0.31 3.77
N VAL A 37 13.69 0.30 4.81
CA VAL A 37 13.42 1.70 5.17
C VAL A 37 14.05 2.65 4.14
N SER A 38 15.26 2.37 3.65
CA SER A 38 15.90 3.18 2.61
C SER A 38 15.22 3.04 1.24
N SER A 39 14.77 1.85 0.82
CA SER A 39 13.99 1.71 -0.42
C SER A 39 12.60 2.35 -0.30
N SER A 40 11.99 2.32 0.89
CA SER A 40 10.68 2.93 1.14
C SER A 40 10.72 4.47 1.23
N VAL A 41 11.82 5.04 1.71
CA VAL A 41 11.96 6.48 1.96
C VAL A 41 12.93 7.15 0.98
N SER A 42 14.15 6.65 0.82
CA SER A 42 15.19 7.24 -0.03
C SER A 42 14.98 6.93 -1.52
N GLY A 43 14.59 5.69 -1.87
CA GLY A 43 14.37 5.28 -3.27
C GLY A 43 13.24 6.04 -3.96
N ARG A 44 12.33 6.65 -3.18
CA ARG A 44 11.26 7.50 -3.70
C ARG A 44 11.66 8.98 -3.79
N ILE A 45 12.74 9.41 -3.13
CA ILE A 45 13.20 10.82 -3.08
C ILE A 45 14.16 11.15 -4.24
N GLU A 46 14.72 10.14 -4.90
CA GLU A 46 15.63 10.27 -6.05
C GLU A 46 14.88 10.43 -7.39
N GLY A 47 14.29 11.60 -7.59
CA GLY A 47 13.68 11.94 -8.89
C GLY A 47 12.59 13.00 -8.75
N GLY A 48 12.38 13.79 -9.80
CA GLY A 48 11.20 14.65 -9.91
C GLY A 48 11.37 16.12 -9.53
N SER A 49 10.34 16.88 -9.85
CA SER A 49 10.23 18.33 -9.64
C SER A 49 10.31 18.71 -8.15
N SER A 50 10.66 19.97 -7.85
CA SER A 50 10.73 20.49 -6.47
C SER A 50 9.41 20.34 -5.70
N VAL A 51 8.28 20.38 -6.41
CA VAL A 51 6.94 20.18 -5.85
C VAL A 51 6.70 18.72 -5.45
N HIS A 52 7.12 17.76 -6.27
CA HIS A 52 7.00 16.34 -5.95
C HIS A 52 7.82 15.96 -4.71
N ARG A 53 9.05 16.47 -4.61
CA ARG A 53 9.90 16.29 -3.42
C ARG A 53 9.26 16.85 -2.16
N LEU A 54 8.65 18.04 -2.22
CA LEU A 54 7.92 18.63 -1.10
C LEU A 54 6.81 17.69 -0.60
N VAL A 55 6.01 17.14 -1.52
CA VAL A 55 4.92 16.22 -1.20
C VAL A 55 5.44 14.96 -0.51
N LEU A 56 6.54 14.38 -1.01
CA LEU A 56 7.19 13.23 -0.39
C LEU A 56 7.71 13.53 1.01
N TYR A 57 8.41 14.66 1.20
CA TYR A 57 8.88 15.06 2.53
C TYR A 57 7.74 15.31 3.51
N VAL A 58 6.64 15.93 3.06
CA VAL A 58 5.45 16.12 3.90
C VAL A 58 4.89 14.77 4.35
N ARG A 59 4.78 13.78 3.46
CA ARG A 59 4.31 12.43 3.81
C ARG A 59 5.19 11.77 4.87
N VAL A 60 6.50 11.77 4.67
CA VAL A 60 7.46 11.17 5.61
C VAL A 60 7.43 11.91 6.95
N THR A 61 7.34 13.24 6.93
CA THR A 61 7.27 14.07 8.14
C THR A 61 5.98 13.84 8.92
N LEU A 62 4.84 13.72 8.24
CA LEU A 62 3.56 13.41 8.89
C LEU A 62 3.58 12.02 9.54
N ALA A 63 4.03 11.00 8.80
CA ALA A 63 4.12 9.64 9.32
C ALA A 63 5.09 9.54 10.51
N GLY A 64 6.28 10.11 10.37
CA GLY A 64 7.28 10.19 11.43
C GLY A 64 6.79 11.00 12.63
N GLY A 65 6.08 12.10 12.40
CA GLY A 65 5.50 12.95 13.45
C GLY A 65 4.45 12.21 14.30
N VAL A 66 3.56 11.45 13.67
CA VAL A 66 2.57 10.62 14.39
C VAL A 66 3.26 9.57 15.26
N LEU A 67 4.28 8.88 14.74
CA LEU A 67 5.04 7.90 15.50
C LEU A 67 5.85 8.54 16.63
N ALA A 68 6.46 9.70 16.41
CA ALA A 68 7.17 10.45 17.43
C ALA A 68 6.24 10.88 18.57
N LEU A 69 5.03 11.36 18.24
CA LEU A 69 3.99 11.68 19.23
C LEU A 69 3.55 10.44 20.02
N ALA A 70 3.43 9.28 19.36
CA ALA A 70 3.12 8.02 20.02
C ALA A 70 4.25 7.62 21.00
N CYS A 71 5.51 7.66 20.58
CA CYS A 71 6.68 7.40 21.43
C CYS A 71 6.73 8.37 22.63
N TRP A 72 6.45 9.65 22.41
CA TRP A 72 6.35 10.64 23.48
C TRP A 72 5.23 10.29 24.48
N GLY A 73 4.07 9.85 23.98
CA GLY A 73 2.98 9.34 24.79
C GLY A 73 3.39 8.16 25.67
N VAL A 74 4.16 7.22 25.12
CA VAL A 74 4.71 6.08 25.88
C VAL A 74 5.63 6.57 27.00
N LEU A 75 6.60 7.44 26.70
CA LEU A 75 7.55 7.96 27.69
C LEU A 75 6.84 8.69 28.83
N ARG A 76 5.87 9.54 28.50
CA ARG A 76 5.07 10.29 29.48
C ARG A 76 4.26 9.35 30.38
N ARG A 77 3.69 8.29 29.82
CA ARG A 77 2.91 7.29 30.59
C ARG A 77 3.79 6.44 31.49
N ARG A 78 4.99 6.06 31.04
CA ARG A 78 5.97 5.36 31.88
C ARG A 78 6.46 6.24 33.03
N ALA A 79 6.73 7.52 32.77
CA ALA A 79 7.08 8.49 33.82
C ALA A 79 5.94 8.68 34.84
N ALA A 80 4.68 8.54 34.42
CA ALA A 80 3.50 8.56 35.28
C ALA A 80 3.16 7.20 35.93
N GLY A 81 3.99 6.17 35.76
CA GLY A 81 3.83 4.86 36.42
C GLY A 81 2.84 3.88 35.78
N PHE A 82 2.33 4.17 34.57
CA PHE A 82 1.40 3.26 33.87
C PHE A 82 2.14 2.16 33.09
N THR A 83 1.67 0.91 33.24
CA THR A 83 2.29 -0.29 32.66
C THR A 83 1.41 -0.97 31.60
N GLU A 84 0.71 -0.21 30.77
CA GLU A 84 -0.16 -0.78 29.73
C GLU A 84 0.67 -1.39 28.59
N ARG A 85 0.60 -2.71 28.47
CA ARG A 85 1.30 -3.48 27.43
C ARG A 85 0.52 -3.58 26.12
N SER A 86 -0.81 -3.54 26.18
CA SER A 86 -1.71 -3.72 25.02
C SER A 86 -1.49 -2.67 23.93
N LEU A 87 -1.39 -1.38 24.29
CA LEU A 87 -1.18 -0.29 23.34
C LEU A 87 0.21 -0.32 22.69
N LEU A 88 1.23 -0.77 23.44
CA LEU A 88 2.58 -0.97 22.91
C LEU A 88 2.59 -2.10 21.90
N VAL A 89 1.98 -3.23 22.24
CA VAL A 89 1.85 -4.38 21.34
C VAL A 89 1.10 -3.94 20.06
N LEU A 90 -0.02 -3.25 20.19
CA LEU A 90 -0.80 -2.78 19.03
C LEU A 90 -0.01 -1.84 18.10
N THR A 91 0.85 -0.98 18.66
CA THR A 91 1.60 0.01 17.88
C THR A 91 2.88 -0.58 17.26
N PHE A 92 3.60 -1.43 18.01
CA PHE A 92 4.94 -1.88 17.63
C PHE A 92 4.99 -3.26 17.00
N VAL A 93 4.02 -4.15 17.24
CA VAL A 93 3.99 -5.49 16.58
C VAL A 93 3.99 -5.39 15.05
N PRO A 94 3.26 -4.47 14.40
CA PRO A 94 3.32 -4.32 12.96
C PRO A 94 4.74 -4.14 12.42
N PHE A 95 5.64 -3.47 13.16
CA PHE A 95 7.03 -3.24 12.74
C PHE A 95 7.88 -4.51 12.66
N LEU A 96 7.48 -5.60 13.35
CA LEU A 96 8.13 -6.90 13.17
C LEU A 96 8.01 -7.41 11.74
N GLY A 97 6.98 -6.96 11.02
CA GLY A 97 6.80 -7.28 9.62
C GLY A 97 7.95 -6.80 8.71
N PHE A 98 8.69 -5.75 9.07
CA PHE A 98 9.89 -5.32 8.33
C PHE A 98 11.00 -6.38 8.31
N GLY A 99 11.04 -7.26 9.32
CA GLY A 99 12.01 -8.35 9.41
C GLY A 99 11.54 -9.63 8.71
N MET A 100 10.26 -9.74 8.37
CA MET A 100 9.69 -10.95 7.77
C MET A 100 9.66 -10.88 6.24
N GLN A 101 9.37 -9.72 5.65
CA GLN A 101 9.16 -9.60 4.20
C GLN A 101 9.70 -8.27 3.66
N SER A 102 10.60 -8.35 2.68
CA SER A 102 11.02 -7.21 1.86
C SER A 102 10.05 -7.00 0.69
N TYR A 103 8.79 -6.70 1.01
CA TYR A 103 7.81 -6.27 0.02
C TYR A 103 8.01 -4.77 -0.21
N GLY A 104 8.98 -4.44 -1.08
CA GLY A 104 9.59 -3.12 -1.24
C GLY A 104 8.60 -1.96 -1.15
N GLY A 105 8.88 -0.95 -0.32
CA GLY A 105 8.02 0.24 -0.15
C GLY A 105 6.64 0.02 0.48
N GLU A 106 5.91 -0.99 0.03
CA GLU A 106 4.54 -1.31 0.40
C GLU A 106 4.43 -1.86 1.83
N MET A 107 5.44 -2.60 2.28
CA MET A 107 5.49 -3.07 3.65
C MET A 107 5.50 -1.90 4.64
N ALA A 108 6.17 -0.79 4.32
CA ALA A 108 6.16 0.40 5.16
C ALA A 108 4.76 1.01 5.30
N LEU A 109 4.00 1.08 4.20
CA LEU A 109 2.63 1.57 4.20
C LEU A 109 1.72 0.67 5.04
N ARG A 110 1.86 -0.64 4.89
CA ARG A 110 1.08 -1.64 5.63
C ARG A 110 1.39 -1.59 7.13
N VAL A 111 2.67 -1.56 7.50
CA VAL A 111 3.12 -1.43 8.90
C VAL A 111 2.55 -0.16 9.53
N PHE A 112 2.65 0.98 8.82
CA PHE A 112 2.13 2.25 9.28
C PHE A 112 0.60 2.21 9.47
N MET A 113 -0.14 1.66 8.51
CA MET A 113 -1.60 1.49 8.59
C MET A 113 -2.02 0.67 9.82
N PHE A 114 -1.34 -0.44 10.10
CA PHE A 114 -1.65 -1.28 11.25
C PHE A 114 -1.20 -0.69 12.59
N ALA A 115 -0.11 0.09 12.61
CA ALA A 115 0.36 0.77 13.80
C ALA A 115 -0.49 2.01 14.16
N LEU A 116 -1.17 2.60 13.17
CA LEU A 116 -1.88 3.87 13.29
C LEU A 116 -2.88 3.93 14.45
N PRO A 117 -3.77 2.93 14.67
CA PRO A 117 -4.76 3.00 15.75
C PRO A 117 -4.11 3.11 17.13
N GLY A 118 -3.08 2.30 17.38
CA GLY A 118 -2.31 2.36 18.64
C GLY A 118 -1.54 3.66 18.78
N ALA A 119 -0.90 4.11 17.70
CA ALA A 119 -0.15 5.36 17.66
C ALA A 119 -1.02 6.58 17.95
N CYS A 120 -2.23 6.65 17.38
CA CYS A 120 -3.18 7.75 17.59
C CYS A 120 -3.64 7.83 19.05
N VAL A 121 -3.94 6.69 19.69
CA VAL A 121 -4.32 6.65 21.10
C VAL A 121 -3.16 7.08 21.99
N LEU A 122 -1.95 6.58 21.75
CA LEU A 122 -0.76 6.98 22.49
C LEU A 122 -0.43 8.47 22.31
N GLY A 123 -0.56 9.00 21.09
CA GLY A 123 -0.40 10.41 20.78
C GLY A 123 -1.43 11.29 21.50
N ALA A 124 -2.70 10.88 21.52
CA ALA A 124 -3.75 11.58 22.28
C ALA A 124 -3.44 11.60 23.79
N LEU A 125 -3.00 10.48 24.35
CA LEU A 125 -2.59 10.38 25.76
C LEU A 125 -1.33 11.20 26.06
N ALA A 126 -0.50 11.46 25.04
CA ALA A 126 0.64 12.37 25.15
C ALA A 126 0.19 13.82 25.34
N VAL A 127 -0.93 14.23 24.73
CA VAL A 127 -1.47 15.60 24.76
C VAL A 127 -2.38 15.84 25.98
N PHE A 128 -3.15 14.83 26.38
CA PHE A 128 -4.06 14.90 27.54
C PHE A 128 -3.49 14.16 28.76
N PRO A 129 -2.69 14.82 29.62
CA PRO A 129 -2.31 14.23 30.90
C PRO A 129 -3.54 14.07 31.79
N ARG A 130 -3.85 12.84 32.19
CA ARG A 130 -4.90 12.55 33.19
C ARG A 130 -4.51 12.94 34.63
N VAL A 131 -3.39 13.65 34.82
CA VAL A 131 -2.80 13.97 36.13
C VAL A 131 -2.42 15.44 36.19
N GLY A 132 -3.33 16.29 36.69
CA GLY A 132 -3.06 17.68 37.10
C GLY A 132 -3.99 18.74 36.47
N ALA A 133 -4.74 19.45 37.33
CA ALA A 133 -5.68 20.50 36.95
C ALA A 133 -5.03 21.69 36.22
N ASP A 134 -3.75 21.98 36.50
CA ASP A 134 -3.05 23.17 35.98
C ASP A 134 -2.72 23.14 34.48
N ARG A 135 -2.80 21.97 33.83
CA ARG A 135 -2.51 21.82 32.39
C ARG A 135 -3.73 21.44 31.55
N ALA A 136 -4.91 21.39 32.16
CA ALA A 136 -6.15 20.96 31.52
C ALA A 136 -6.57 21.84 30.32
N ARG A 137 -6.16 23.12 30.30
CA ARG A 137 -6.49 24.07 29.21
C ARG A 137 -5.58 23.97 27.99
N LEU A 138 -4.36 23.46 28.14
CA LEU A 138 -3.39 23.36 27.04
C LEU A 138 -3.61 22.11 26.17
N GLY A 139 -4.19 21.05 26.73
CA GLY A 139 -4.50 19.81 26.01
C GLY A 139 -5.40 20.02 24.79
N PRO A 140 -6.57 20.67 24.93
CA PRO A 140 -7.46 20.95 23.80
C PRO A 140 -6.81 21.81 22.71
N VAL A 141 -6.01 22.81 23.07
CA VAL A 141 -5.30 23.67 22.11
C VAL A 141 -4.24 22.87 21.35
N ALA A 142 -3.44 22.05 22.04
CA ALA A 142 -2.45 21.18 21.41
C ALA A 142 -3.11 20.13 20.51
N ALA A 143 -4.27 19.58 20.90
CA ALA A 143 -5.03 18.66 20.06
C ALA A 143 -5.58 19.35 18.79
N LEU A 144 -6.09 20.58 18.92
CA LEU A 144 -6.54 21.38 17.79
C LEU A 144 -5.41 21.69 16.82
N LEU A 145 -4.25 22.13 17.33
CA LEU A 145 -3.08 22.42 16.50
C LEU A 145 -2.53 21.18 15.80
N ALA A 146 -2.47 20.04 16.51
CA ALA A 146 -2.08 18.77 15.90
C ALA A 146 -3.07 18.34 14.80
N GLY A 147 -4.38 18.47 15.06
CA GLY A 147 -5.41 18.19 14.05
C GLY A 147 -5.29 19.08 12.82
N LEU A 148 -5.11 20.39 13.00
CA LEU A 148 -4.91 21.34 11.90
C LEU A 148 -3.64 21.05 11.11
N ALA A 149 -2.53 20.71 11.78
CA ALA A 149 -1.28 20.36 11.12
C ALA A 149 -1.41 19.06 10.31
N LEU A 150 -2.04 18.02 10.88
CA LEU A 150 -2.29 16.75 10.18
C LEU A 150 -3.23 16.96 8.98
N MET A 151 -4.31 17.73 9.14
CA MET A 151 -5.24 18.04 8.06
C MET A 151 -4.60 18.85 6.94
N SER A 152 -3.86 19.91 7.29
CA SER A 152 -3.18 20.75 6.29
C SER A 152 -2.11 19.95 5.55
N GLY A 153 -1.32 19.16 6.28
CA GLY A 153 -0.32 18.28 5.68
C GLY A 153 -0.95 17.20 4.80
N PHE A 154 -2.09 16.62 5.19
CA PHE A 154 -2.83 15.66 4.38
C PHE A 154 -3.27 16.28 3.04
N LEU A 155 -3.80 17.52 3.05
CA LEU A 155 -4.20 18.21 1.83
C LEU A 155 -3.02 18.42 0.88
N VAL A 156 -1.86 18.83 1.40
CA VAL A 156 -0.64 18.97 0.58
C VAL A 156 -0.18 17.61 0.03
N ALA A 157 -0.15 16.59 0.89
CA ALA A 157 0.26 15.24 0.52
C ALA A 157 -0.65 14.62 -0.55
N ARG A 158 -1.96 14.91 -0.49
CA ARG A 158 -2.97 14.42 -1.44
C ARG A 158 -2.96 15.20 -2.75
N TRP A 159 -2.88 16.52 -2.69
CA TRP A 159 -2.96 17.40 -3.86
C TRP A 159 -1.86 17.11 -4.90
N GLY A 160 -0.65 16.77 -4.44
CA GLY A 160 0.46 16.43 -5.34
C GLY A 160 0.23 15.23 -6.25
N ASN A 161 -0.65 14.30 -5.86
CA ASN A 161 -0.97 13.11 -6.66
C ASN A 161 -2.20 13.29 -7.56
N GLU A 162 -3.13 14.15 -7.16
CA GLU A 162 -4.42 14.31 -7.83
C GLU A 162 -4.26 14.63 -9.32
N THR A 163 -3.23 15.38 -9.69
CA THR A 163 -3.03 15.81 -11.08
C THR A 163 -2.73 14.68 -12.07
N PHE A 164 -2.07 13.61 -11.63
CA PHE A 164 -1.78 12.43 -12.46
C PHE A 164 -2.71 11.25 -12.19
N GLU A 165 -3.28 11.13 -10.97
CA GLU A 165 -4.28 10.11 -10.65
C GLU A 165 -5.67 10.42 -11.21
N ARG A 166 -5.94 11.68 -11.55
CA ARG A 166 -7.22 12.09 -12.12
C ARG A 166 -7.39 11.54 -13.54
N VAL A 167 -8.32 10.60 -13.66
CA VAL A 167 -8.82 10.12 -14.95
C VAL A 167 -9.64 11.21 -15.63
N ARG A 168 -9.24 11.60 -16.84
CA ARG A 168 -9.93 12.64 -17.62
C ARG A 168 -10.93 12.05 -18.61
N PRO A 169 -12.03 12.76 -18.93
CA PRO A 169 -13.00 12.28 -19.92
C PRO A 169 -12.37 11.95 -21.28
N GLY A 170 -11.36 12.72 -21.72
CA GLY A 170 -10.68 12.45 -22.98
C GLY A 170 -9.84 11.17 -22.98
N GLU A 171 -9.29 10.77 -21.83
CA GLU A 171 -8.56 9.51 -21.66
C GLU A 171 -9.52 8.32 -21.60
N VAL A 172 -10.68 8.50 -20.96
CA VAL A 172 -11.77 7.51 -20.99
C VAL A 172 -12.23 7.29 -22.43
N ALA A 173 -12.45 8.35 -23.20
CA ALA A 173 -12.84 8.23 -24.60
C ALA A 173 -11.79 7.52 -25.47
N ALA A 174 -10.49 7.71 -25.19
CA ALA A 174 -9.42 6.97 -25.85
C ALA A 174 -9.50 5.47 -25.52
N MET A 175 -9.74 5.11 -24.26
CA MET A 175 -9.85 3.71 -23.86
C MET A 175 -11.13 3.06 -24.34
N GLU A 176 -12.26 3.77 -24.40
CA GLU A 176 -13.47 3.30 -25.06
C GLU A 176 -13.22 3.01 -26.57
N TYR A 177 -12.38 3.80 -27.24
CA TYR A 177 -11.93 3.47 -28.61
C TYR A 177 -11.12 2.16 -28.64
N VAL A 178 -10.21 1.94 -27.68
CA VAL A 178 -9.44 0.69 -27.57
C VAL A 178 -10.37 -0.50 -27.37
N TYR A 179 -11.30 -0.42 -26.42
CA TYR A 179 -12.27 -1.50 -26.14
C TYR A 179 -13.17 -1.79 -27.35
N ALA A 180 -13.52 -0.77 -28.14
CA ALA A 180 -14.28 -0.97 -29.37
C ALA A 180 -13.49 -1.68 -30.50
N HIS A 181 -12.15 -1.71 -30.42
CA HIS A 181 -11.25 -2.27 -31.44
C HIS A 181 -10.32 -3.35 -30.87
N ASP A 182 -10.72 -4.01 -29.80
CA ASP A 182 -9.89 -4.94 -29.06
C ASP A 182 -9.82 -6.36 -29.64
N GLN A 183 -10.55 -6.63 -30.72
CA GLN A 183 -10.67 -7.98 -31.30
C GLN A 183 -9.54 -8.30 -32.29
N PRO A 184 -8.94 -9.51 -32.24
CA PRO A 184 -9.16 -10.54 -31.22
C PRO A 184 -8.50 -10.20 -29.87
N THR A 185 -7.32 -9.56 -29.88
CA THR A 185 -6.69 -8.91 -28.72
C THR A 185 -6.00 -7.62 -29.18
N VAL A 186 -5.77 -6.69 -28.26
CA VAL A 186 -5.05 -5.44 -28.52
C VAL A 186 -3.97 -5.20 -27.48
N ARG A 187 -2.82 -4.70 -27.94
CA ARG A 187 -1.73 -4.24 -27.08
C ARG A 187 -1.71 -2.72 -27.02
N VAL A 188 -1.77 -2.19 -25.82
CA VAL A 188 -1.67 -0.77 -25.53
C VAL A 188 -0.31 -0.49 -24.91
N LEU A 189 0.58 0.09 -25.71
CA LEU A 189 1.87 0.56 -25.25
C LEU A 189 1.65 1.89 -24.52
N TRP A 190 2.17 2.00 -23.31
CA TRP A 190 2.07 3.20 -22.48
C TRP A 190 3.46 3.64 -22.02
N MET A 191 3.60 4.92 -21.70
CA MET A 191 4.91 5.56 -21.54
C MET A 191 5.41 5.45 -20.10
N SER A 192 6.45 4.66 -19.85
CA SER A 192 7.09 4.50 -18.53
C SER A 192 8.50 5.11 -18.51
N ASN A 193 8.93 5.62 -17.37
CA ASN A 193 10.33 6.02 -17.13
C ASN A 193 11.23 4.80 -16.84
N ASP A 194 10.65 3.71 -16.34
CA ASP A 194 11.31 2.47 -16.02
C ASP A 194 10.38 1.29 -16.36
N PRO A 195 10.55 0.64 -17.52
CA PRO A 195 9.66 -0.45 -17.93
C PRO A 195 9.77 -1.73 -17.08
N ILE A 196 10.77 -1.82 -16.19
CA ILE A 196 11.01 -3.00 -15.35
C ILE A 196 10.32 -2.81 -14.00
N ASP A 197 10.62 -1.70 -13.32
CA ASP A 197 10.14 -1.47 -11.95
C ASP A 197 8.83 -0.68 -11.91
N ASN A 198 8.56 0.20 -12.89
CA ASN A 198 7.32 0.95 -12.97
C ASN A 198 6.32 0.25 -13.90
N VAL A 199 5.48 -0.58 -13.28
CA VAL A 199 4.52 -1.46 -13.97
C VAL A 199 3.06 -0.97 -13.91
N THR A 200 2.79 0.17 -13.27
CA THR A 200 1.43 0.67 -13.08
C THR A 200 1.19 1.98 -13.85
N PRO A 201 0.35 1.98 -14.89
CA PRO A 201 0.11 3.19 -15.67
C PRO A 201 -0.87 4.15 -14.98
N ALA A 202 -0.62 5.45 -15.10
CA ALA A 202 -1.53 6.54 -14.72
C ALA A 202 -2.50 6.85 -15.88
N MET A 203 -3.40 5.91 -16.13
CA MET A 203 -4.44 5.99 -17.17
C MET A 203 -5.65 5.10 -16.78
N PRO A 204 -6.83 5.23 -17.40
CA PRO A 204 -7.93 4.31 -17.16
C PRO A 204 -7.62 2.93 -17.76
N TRP A 205 -7.16 1.98 -16.95
CA TRP A 205 -6.78 0.63 -17.39
C TRP A 205 -7.61 -0.44 -16.66
N GLY A 206 -7.79 -1.59 -17.31
CA GLY A 206 -8.48 -2.76 -16.74
C GLY A 206 -9.97 -2.58 -16.46
N ALA A 207 -10.65 -1.61 -17.08
CA ALA A 207 -12.08 -1.36 -16.85
C ALA A 207 -12.99 -2.39 -17.53
N ARG A 208 -12.60 -2.91 -18.71
CA ARG A 208 -13.29 -3.94 -19.50
C ARG A 208 -12.28 -4.82 -20.22
N ASP A 209 -12.75 -5.98 -20.68
CA ASP A 209 -12.06 -6.89 -21.60
C ASP A 209 -10.59 -7.16 -21.19
N MET A 210 -10.37 -7.43 -19.90
CA MET A 210 -9.04 -7.64 -19.30
C MET A 210 -8.32 -8.84 -19.93
N GLU A 211 -9.05 -9.77 -20.53
CA GLU A 211 -8.53 -10.90 -21.28
C GLU A 211 -8.09 -10.55 -22.71
N ARG A 212 -8.50 -9.37 -23.22
CA ARG A 212 -8.22 -8.90 -24.59
C ARG A 212 -7.23 -7.75 -24.65
N VAL A 213 -7.24 -6.87 -23.65
CA VAL A 213 -6.38 -5.68 -23.63
C VAL A 213 -5.12 -5.96 -22.79
N ARG A 214 -3.96 -5.99 -23.45
CA ARG A 214 -2.65 -6.07 -22.79
C ARG A 214 -2.00 -4.70 -22.70
N TYR A 215 -1.50 -4.34 -21.53
CA TYR A 215 -0.80 -3.08 -21.30
C TYR A 215 0.69 -3.35 -21.24
N GLU A 216 1.46 -2.74 -22.14
CA GLU A 216 2.91 -2.96 -22.24
C GLU A 216 3.68 -1.67 -21.90
N PRO A 217 4.49 -1.65 -20.83
CA PRO A 217 5.29 -0.48 -20.50
C PRO A 217 6.35 -0.27 -21.59
N THR A 218 6.43 0.96 -22.09
CA THR A 218 7.37 1.38 -23.12
C THR A 218 8.18 2.56 -22.63
N LEU A 219 9.51 2.50 -22.79
CA LEU A 219 10.39 3.57 -22.32
C LEU A 219 10.05 4.90 -22.99
N ALA A 220 9.65 5.87 -22.17
CA ALA A 220 9.38 7.23 -22.59
C ALA A 220 10.68 7.92 -23.02
N PRO A 221 10.78 8.50 -24.23
CA PRO A 221 11.99 9.19 -24.63
C PRO A 221 12.15 10.49 -23.84
N ARG A 222 13.33 10.69 -23.25
CA ARG A 222 13.66 11.93 -22.53
C ARG A 222 13.56 13.16 -23.42
N ASP A 223 14.01 13.05 -24.68
CA ASP A 223 13.77 14.06 -25.69
C ASP A 223 12.51 13.69 -26.51
N PRO A 224 11.43 14.49 -26.44
CA PRO A 224 10.18 14.21 -27.15
C PRO A 224 10.29 14.29 -28.68
N VAL A 225 11.44 14.70 -29.23
CA VAL A 225 11.71 14.68 -30.68
C VAL A 225 12.21 13.30 -31.14
N LEU A 226 12.86 12.53 -30.25
CA LEU A 226 13.48 11.25 -30.58
C LEU A 226 12.50 10.08 -30.46
N VAL A 227 11.46 10.08 -31.28
CA VAL A 227 10.37 9.07 -31.27
C VAL A 227 10.71 7.74 -31.96
N GLY A 228 11.93 7.58 -32.49
CA GLY A 228 12.33 6.38 -33.23
C GLY A 228 12.30 5.09 -32.40
N SER A 229 12.60 5.18 -31.11
CA SER A 229 12.48 4.06 -30.17
C SER A 229 11.02 3.62 -30.01
N LEU A 230 10.07 4.55 -29.95
CA LEU A 230 8.64 4.26 -29.82
C LEU A 230 8.08 3.56 -31.06
N VAL A 231 8.51 3.98 -32.25
CA VAL A 231 8.14 3.29 -33.50
C VAL A 231 8.71 1.87 -33.52
N THR A 232 9.96 1.70 -33.09
CA THR A 232 10.58 0.37 -32.98
C THR A 232 9.86 -0.50 -31.96
N ALA A 233 9.49 0.05 -30.80
CA ALA A 233 8.72 -0.66 -29.78
C ALA A 233 7.35 -1.09 -30.32
N LEU A 234 6.63 -0.22 -31.02
CA LEU A 234 5.37 -0.58 -31.69
C LEU A 234 5.54 -1.71 -32.71
N ARG A 235 6.64 -1.73 -33.47
CA ARG A 235 6.92 -2.81 -34.43
C ARG A 235 7.23 -4.13 -33.74
N GLN A 236 8.03 -4.09 -32.68
CA GLN A 236 8.41 -5.27 -31.89
C GLN A 236 7.21 -5.82 -31.13
N ALA A 237 6.33 -4.94 -30.68
CA ALA A 237 5.04 -5.29 -30.13
C ALA A 237 4.08 -5.85 -31.19
N GLY A 238 4.45 -6.10 -32.44
CA GLY A 238 3.64 -6.91 -33.37
C GLY A 238 2.30 -6.29 -33.83
N PRO A 239 1.44 -7.10 -34.49
CA PRO A 239 0.15 -6.63 -35.00
C PRO A 239 -0.85 -6.32 -33.89
N HIS A 240 -1.86 -5.50 -34.19
CA HIS A 240 -2.91 -5.07 -33.24
C HIS A 240 -2.32 -4.36 -32.01
N SER A 241 -1.37 -3.48 -32.26
CA SER A 241 -0.69 -2.70 -31.22
C SER A 241 -0.89 -1.21 -31.45
N CYS A 242 -1.21 -0.49 -30.39
CA CYS A 242 -1.36 0.96 -30.38
C CYS A 242 -0.54 1.58 -29.25
N LEU A 243 -0.02 2.78 -29.49
CA LEU A 243 0.70 3.58 -28.50
C LEU A 243 -0.26 4.64 -27.97
N MET A 244 -0.46 4.65 -26.66
CA MET A 244 -1.27 5.64 -25.97
C MET A 244 -0.42 6.74 -25.36
N VAL A 245 -0.72 7.97 -25.75
CA VAL A 245 -0.13 9.20 -25.21
C VAL A 245 -1.21 9.94 -24.43
N GLY A 246 -1.37 9.58 -23.16
CA GLY A 246 -2.33 10.18 -22.22
C GLY A 246 -1.73 11.32 -21.38
N ARG A 247 -2.59 12.14 -20.80
CA ARG A 247 -2.19 13.30 -19.99
C ARG A 247 -1.85 12.93 -18.56
N GLY A 248 -2.57 12.01 -17.93
CA GLY A 248 -2.26 11.47 -16.60
C GLY A 248 -0.83 10.93 -16.55
N GLN A 249 -0.50 10.03 -17.49
CA GLN A 249 0.85 9.48 -17.61
C GLN A 249 1.91 10.54 -17.93
N SER A 250 1.61 11.51 -18.78
CA SER A 250 2.57 12.58 -19.09
C SER A 250 2.84 13.47 -17.87
N VAL A 251 1.80 13.82 -17.10
CA VAL A 251 1.93 14.58 -15.86
C VAL A 251 2.72 13.77 -14.81
N TYR A 252 2.51 12.46 -14.73
CA TYR A 252 3.32 11.57 -13.90
C TYR A 252 4.80 11.68 -14.27
N LEU A 253 5.15 11.53 -15.56
CA LEU A 253 6.53 11.62 -16.03
C LEU A 253 7.16 13.00 -15.74
N THR A 254 6.42 14.09 -15.91
CA THR A 254 6.90 15.45 -15.58
C THR A 254 7.15 15.62 -14.09
N LEU A 255 6.20 15.22 -13.23
CA LEU A 255 6.29 15.45 -11.78
C LEU A 255 7.27 14.51 -11.10
N ASP A 256 7.18 13.22 -11.38
CA ASP A 256 7.90 12.13 -10.72
C ASP A 256 9.29 11.91 -11.33
N SER A 257 9.39 12.02 -12.66
CA SER A 257 10.62 11.73 -13.39
C SER A 257 11.35 12.95 -13.95
N GLY A 258 10.79 14.16 -13.82
CA GLY A 258 11.43 15.41 -14.24
C GLY A 258 11.48 15.61 -15.76
N TYR A 259 10.48 15.11 -16.49
CA TYR A 259 10.32 15.40 -17.91
C TYR A 259 9.91 16.87 -18.14
N ASP A 260 10.09 17.36 -19.36
CA ASP A 260 9.71 18.73 -19.77
C ASP A 260 8.21 19.00 -19.54
N GLU A 261 7.84 20.24 -19.21
CA GLU A 261 6.44 20.62 -18.93
C GLU A 261 5.56 20.47 -20.16
N HIS A 262 6.11 20.72 -21.35
CA HIS A 262 5.44 20.57 -22.64
C HIS A 262 5.80 19.28 -23.37
N TRP A 263 6.27 18.27 -22.62
CA TRP A 263 6.74 17.01 -23.20
C TRP A 263 5.64 16.32 -24.00
N GLN A 264 4.41 16.29 -23.50
CA GLN A 264 3.28 15.63 -24.17
C GLN A 264 2.97 16.29 -25.53
N GLU A 265 2.83 17.62 -25.59
CA GLU A 265 2.48 18.31 -26.83
C GLU A 265 3.61 18.18 -27.87
N ARG A 266 4.86 18.27 -27.42
CA ARG A 266 6.03 18.09 -28.29
C ARG A 266 6.13 16.66 -28.81
N LEU A 267 5.90 15.66 -27.96
CA LEU A 267 5.93 14.26 -28.35
C LEU A 267 4.85 13.95 -29.38
N ARG A 268 3.62 14.39 -29.13
CA ARG A 268 2.49 14.23 -30.06
C ARG A 268 2.81 14.84 -31.42
N ARG A 269 3.36 16.05 -31.44
CA ARG A 269 3.78 16.71 -32.69
C ARG A 269 4.84 15.92 -33.45
N SER A 270 5.82 15.36 -32.74
CA SER A 270 6.86 14.52 -33.35
C SER A 270 6.29 13.20 -33.90
N LEU A 271 5.34 12.59 -33.20
CA LEU A 271 4.64 11.37 -33.65
C LEU A 271 3.75 11.64 -34.87
N ASP A 272 3.01 12.76 -34.87
CA ASP A 272 2.15 13.19 -35.97
C ASP A 272 2.96 13.44 -37.27
N GLN A 273 4.26 13.76 -37.17
CA GLN A 273 5.15 13.95 -38.32
C GLN A 273 5.71 12.64 -38.90
N ARG A 274 5.49 11.49 -38.23
CA ARG A 274 6.01 10.19 -38.71
C ARG A 274 5.08 9.62 -39.77
N ALA A 275 5.58 9.53 -40.99
CA ALA A 275 4.88 8.84 -42.08
C ALA A 275 4.63 7.35 -41.81
N GLU A 276 5.24 6.74 -40.80
CA GLU A 276 5.05 5.32 -40.45
C GLU A 276 3.85 5.11 -39.51
N LEU A 277 3.38 6.18 -38.86
CA LEU A 277 2.34 6.15 -37.85
C LEU A 277 1.05 6.76 -38.39
N ARG A 278 -0.08 6.20 -37.96
CA ARG A 278 -1.40 6.77 -38.14
C ARG A 278 -1.98 7.06 -36.77
N ARG A 279 -2.44 8.28 -36.57
CA ARG A 279 -3.24 8.65 -35.42
C ARG A 279 -4.67 8.16 -35.61
N VAL A 280 -5.07 7.18 -34.82
CA VAL A 280 -6.41 6.56 -34.91
C VAL A 280 -7.43 7.22 -33.98
N PHE A 281 -6.94 7.85 -32.92
CA PHE A 281 -7.76 8.63 -32.00
C PHE A 281 -7.00 9.86 -31.51
N GLY A 282 -7.72 10.95 -31.26
CA GLY A 282 -7.12 12.16 -30.74
C GLY A 282 -8.12 13.13 -30.15
N ASN A 283 -7.82 13.62 -28.95
CA ASN A 283 -8.47 14.77 -28.33
C ASN A 283 -7.44 15.58 -27.53
N ASP A 284 -7.89 16.49 -26.67
CA ASP A 284 -7.00 17.34 -25.87
C ASP A 284 -6.20 16.54 -24.84
N ASP A 285 -6.79 15.51 -24.22
CA ASP A 285 -6.16 14.76 -23.14
C ASP A 285 -5.36 13.53 -23.60
N ALA A 286 -5.73 12.90 -24.71
CA ALA A 286 -5.15 11.64 -25.17
C ALA A 286 -5.02 11.53 -26.69
N ALA A 287 -4.07 10.70 -27.14
CA ALA A 287 -3.90 10.31 -28.52
C ALA A 287 -3.50 8.83 -28.61
N LEU A 288 -4.02 8.13 -29.62
CA LEU A 288 -3.65 6.76 -29.95
C LEU A 288 -2.98 6.72 -31.33
N TYR A 289 -1.84 6.04 -31.41
CA TYR A 289 -1.07 5.88 -32.64
C TYR A 289 -0.88 4.41 -32.96
N GLU A 290 -1.08 4.04 -34.23
CA GLU A 290 -0.81 2.70 -34.76
C GLU A 290 0.20 2.78 -35.89
N LEU A 291 0.85 1.67 -36.20
CA LEU A 291 1.64 1.56 -37.43
C LEU A 291 0.70 1.52 -38.65
N MET A 292 0.98 2.34 -39.66
CA MET A 292 0.22 2.32 -40.92
C MET A 292 0.28 0.96 -41.61
N ARG A 293 1.45 0.31 -41.56
CA ARG A 293 1.65 -1.05 -42.03
C ARG A 293 1.89 -1.93 -40.80
N GLN A 294 0.86 -2.69 -40.44
CA GLN A 294 0.91 -3.62 -39.30
C GLN A 294 1.99 -4.70 -39.55
N PRO A 295 2.81 -5.05 -38.53
CA PRO A 295 3.75 -6.15 -38.62
C PRO A 295 3.03 -7.47 -38.93
N SER A 296 3.68 -8.34 -39.71
CA SER A 296 3.16 -9.70 -39.95
C SER A 296 3.36 -10.58 -38.71
N GLY A 297 2.35 -11.35 -38.34
CA GLY A 297 2.44 -12.31 -37.25
C GLY A 297 1.05 -12.74 -36.77
N PRO A 298 0.94 -13.82 -35.99
CA PRO A 298 -0.32 -14.17 -35.35
C PRO A 298 -0.68 -13.11 -34.30
N VAL A 299 -1.95 -12.73 -34.26
CA VAL A 299 -2.51 -11.98 -33.12
C VAL A 299 -2.85 -13.00 -32.04
N ALA A 300 -2.51 -12.72 -30.78
CA ALA A 300 -2.83 -13.62 -29.69
C ALA A 300 -4.35 -13.75 -29.55
N GLU A 301 -4.84 -14.95 -29.28
CA GLU A 301 -6.23 -15.15 -28.89
C GLU A 301 -6.45 -14.71 -27.43
N PRO A 302 -7.66 -14.26 -27.07
CA PRO A 302 -8.01 -14.01 -25.67
C PRO A 302 -7.76 -15.25 -24.82
N ALA A 303 -7.15 -15.05 -23.66
CA ALA A 303 -6.93 -16.12 -22.68
C ALA A 303 -7.67 -15.78 -21.38
N PRO A 304 -9.02 -15.78 -21.39
CA PRO A 304 -9.76 -15.68 -20.14
C PRO A 304 -9.37 -16.90 -19.30
N GLY A 305 -8.81 -16.65 -18.13
CA GLY A 305 -8.47 -17.72 -17.20
C GLY A 305 -9.68 -18.61 -16.89
N PRO A 306 -9.47 -19.75 -16.20
CA PRO A 306 -10.55 -20.63 -15.80
C PRO A 306 -11.66 -19.84 -15.06
N ALA A 307 -12.92 -20.21 -15.31
CA ALA A 307 -14.06 -19.54 -14.71
C ALA A 307 -14.08 -19.78 -13.19
N GLY A 308 -13.68 -18.76 -12.42
CA GLY A 308 -13.73 -18.74 -10.97
C GLY A 308 -12.45 -19.24 -10.28
N PRO A 309 -12.36 -19.06 -8.93
CA PRO A 309 -11.24 -19.57 -8.16
C PRO A 309 -11.22 -21.10 -8.24
N LEU A 310 -10.17 -21.66 -8.83
CA LEU A 310 -9.92 -23.09 -8.79
C LEU A 310 -9.55 -23.48 -7.36
N VAL A 311 -10.49 -24.11 -6.65
CA VAL A 311 -10.25 -24.63 -5.30
C VAL A 311 -9.50 -25.95 -5.42
N THR A 312 -8.17 -25.90 -5.37
CA THR A 312 -7.32 -27.09 -5.42
C THR A 312 -6.99 -27.56 -4.00
N TRP A 313 -7.30 -28.83 -3.71
CA TRP A 313 -6.91 -29.46 -2.45
C TRP A 313 -5.41 -29.74 -2.44
N THR A 314 -4.71 -29.21 -1.45
CA THR A 314 -3.28 -29.48 -1.23
C THR A 314 -3.06 -30.24 0.08
N PRO A 315 -1.93 -30.95 0.28
CA PRO A 315 -1.62 -31.59 1.56
C PRO A 315 -1.69 -30.61 2.75
N TRP A 316 -1.36 -29.34 2.51
CA TRP A 316 -1.47 -28.25 3.46
C TRP A 316 -2.90 -27.87 3.83
N SER A 317 -3.86 -28.07 2.91
CA SER A 317 -5.29 -27.92 3.20
C SER A 317 -5.73 -28.89 4.30
N VAL A 318 -5.22 -30.13 4.26
CA VAL A 318 -5.48 -31.17 5.27
C VAL A 318 -4.81 -30.81 6.60
N VAL A 319 -3.55 -30.38 6.56
CA VAL A 319 -2.82 -29.92 7.77
C VAL A 319 -3.52 -28.73 8.41
N GLY A 320 -3.99 -27.76 7.62
CA GLY A 320 -4.74 -26.59 8.09
C GLY A 320 -6.07 -26.97 8.74
N ALA A 321 -6.81 -27.93 8.17
CA ALA A 321 -8.05 -28.45 8.74
C ALA A 321 -7.80 -29.19 10.07
N VAL A 322 -6.75 -30.00 10.16
CA VAL A 322 -6.34 -30.68 11.39
C VAL A 322 -5.92 -29.67 12.47
N ALA A 323 -5.13 -28.66 12.11
CA ALA A 323 -4.72 -27.59 13.02
C ALA A 323 -5.92 -26.78 13.54
N LEU A 324 -6.92 -26.52 12.69
CA LEU A 324 -8.17 -25.89 13.11
C LEU A 324 -8.92 -26.76 14.12
N MET A 325 -9.06 -28.05 13.85
CA MET A 325 -9.71 -29.00 14.75
C MET A 325 -9.02 -29.04 16.12
N LEU A 326 -7.68 -29.04 16.15
CA LEU A 326 -6.89 -28.98 17.37
C LEU A 326 -7.08 -27.65 18.11
N LEU A 327 -7.06 -26.51 17.42
CA LEU A 327 -7.30 -25.20 18.03
C LEU A 327 -8.71 -25.07 18.61
N LEU A 328 -9.72 -25.60 17.92
CA LEU A 328 -11.09 -25.65 18.43
C LEU A 328 -11.19 -26.56 19.66
N ALA A 329 -10.54 -27.74 19.63
CA ALA A 329 -10.50 -28.65 20.78
C ALA A 329 -9.81 -28.01 21.99
N VAL A 330 -8.68 -27.33 21.79
CA VAL A 330 -7.97 -26.58 22.84
C VAL A 330 -8.81 -25.41 23.34
N GLY A 331 -9.47 -24.66 22.45
CA GLY A 331 -10.36 -23.56 22.84
C GLY A 331 -11.54 -24.03 23.69
N VAL A 332 -12.17 -25.15 23.31
CA VAL A 332 -13.24 -25.78 24.08
C VAL A 332 -12.72 -26.30 25.42
N LEU A 333 -11.55 -26.91 25.45
CA LEU A 333 -10.91 -27.39 26.70
C LEU A 333 -10.59 -26.22 27.65
N LEU A 334 -10.06 -25.11 27.12
CA LEU A 334 -9.78 -23.90 27.90
C LEU A 334 -11.05 -23.22 28.42
N LEU A 335 -12.16 -23.28 27.68
CA LEU A 335 -13.48 -22.80 28.13
C LEU A 335 -14.11 -23.71 29.19
N GLN A 336 -13.70 -24.98 29.26
CA GLN A 336 -14.16 -25.95 30.25
C GLN A 336 -13.29 -25.98 31.52
N LEU A 337 -12.19 -25.22 31.57
CA LEU A 337 -11.42 -25.04 32.79
C LEU A 337 -12.22 -24.16 33.77
N PRO A 338 -12.49 -24.62 35.01
CA PRO A 338 -13.13 -23.78 36.01
C PRO A 338 -12.25 -22.58 36.31
N VAL A 339 -12.83 -21.37 36.16
CA VAL A 339 -12.21 -20.11 36.61
C VAL A 339 -12.29 -20.08 38.13
N ASP A 340 -11.46 -20.86 38.80
CA ASP A 340 -11.27 -20.75 40.23
C ASP A 340 -9.79 -20.67 40.55
N GLN A 341 -9.47 -19.70 41.41
CA GLN A 341 -8.19 -19.42 42.07
C GLN A 341 -7.24 -18.45 41.35
N VAL A 342 -7.61 -17.16 41.32
CA VAL A 342 -6.63 -16.06 41.42
C VAL A 342 -7.05 -15.07 42.51
N VAL A 343 -6.55 -15.34 43.73
CA VAL A 343 -6.05 -14.40 44.75
C VAL A 343 -6.99 -13.30 45.31
N GLU A 344 -7.50 -13.52 46.52
CA GLU A 344 -7.79 -12.44 47.49
C GLU A 344 -6.54 -12.25 48.39
N PRO A 345 -5.97 -11.05 48.52
CA PRO A 345 -4.84 -10.79 49.41
C PRO A 345 -5.33 -10.51 50.84
N GLY A 346 -4.92 -11.34 51.79
CA GLY A 346 -4.60 -10.97 53.17
C GLY A 346 -5.68 -10.27 54.01
N CYS A 347 -6.30 -11.04 54.92
CA CYS A 347 -6.75 -10.50 56.19
C CYS A 347 -6.38 -11.46 57.33
N SER A 348 -5.35 -11.09 58.11
CA SER A 348 -5.10 -11.68 59.42
C SER A 348 -6.11 -11.11 60.42
N PRO A 349 -6.74 -11.91 61.30
CA PRO A 349 -7.39 -11.37 62.49
C PRO A 349 -6.49 -11.61 63.71
N ARG A 350 -5.69 -10.59 64.05
CA ARG A 350 -5.36 -10.35 65.46
C ARG A 350 -6.38 -9.35 66.00
N SER A 351 -6.94 -9.72 67.14
CA SER A 351 -7.71 -8.93 68.11
C SER A 351 -9.24 -8.89 67.95
N SER A 352 -9.87 -9.20 69.09
CA SER A 352 -11.19 -8.76 69.56
C SER A 352 -12.45 -9.46 69.04
N SER A 353 -12.89 -10.49 69.77
CA SER A 353 -14.28 -10.50 70.27
C SER A 353 -14.44 -11.44 71.46
N ALA A 354 -14.57 -10.82 72.63
CA ALA A 354 -15.29 -11.38 73.76
C ALA A 354 -16.79 -11.52 73.44
N SER A 355 -17.50 -12.22 74.34
CA SER A 355 -18.96 -12.32 74.51
C SER A 355 -19.77 -13.15 73.49
N CYS A 356 -19.71 -14.46 73.71
CA CYS A 356 -20.84 -15.33 74.04
C CYS A 356 -22.23 -14.68 74.24
N ARG A 357 -23.25 -15.38 73.70
CA ARG A 357 -24.68 -15.46 74.08
C ARG A 357 -25.70 -14.41 73.58
N ARG A 358 -26.55 -14.93 72.67
CA ARG A 358 -28.03 -14.99 72.75
C ARG A 358 -28.72 -13.88 73.55
N ARG A 359 -29.60 -13.13 72.87
CA ARG A 359 -30.98 -12.93 73.32
C ARG A 359 -31.91 -12.57 72.14
N ARG A 360 -33.07 -13.22 72.17
CA ARG A 360 -34.26 -12.98 71.35
C ARG A 360 -34.87 -11.61 71.69
N SER A 361 -35.57 -11.09 70.68
CA SER A 361 -36.62 -10.04 70.57
C SER A 361 -37.47 -9.74 71.82
N PRO A 362 -38.25 -8.64 71.83
CA PRO A 362 -38.50 -7.66 70.76
C PRO A 362 -37.92 -6.26 70.97
#